data_AF-A0A7Y2MWI1-F1
#
_entry.id   AF-A0A7Y2MWI1-F1
#
_cell.length_a   1.000
_cell.length_b   1.000
_cell.length_c   1.000
_cell.angle_alpha   90.00
_cell.angle_beta   90.00
_cell.angle_gamma   90.00
#
_symmetry.space_group_name_H-M   'P 1'
#
loop_
_entity.id
_entity.type
_entity.pdbx_description
1 polymer ?
#
loop_
_entity_poly.entity_id
_entity_poly.type
_entity_poly.pdbx_seq_one_letter_code
_entity_poly.pdbx_strand_id
1 'polypeptide(L)'
;MTQLNTHGSLCGRPINARFGPGIGNQQEMVDVLDDAVPLHGVSHADVVEYAVETPMRYAECFALLEDGRKVRLQDPGAFVGWSRHGRSRSLLFCSNGRHYEVAVEADLRGRAPGCIRSVFRETPSERSASLARKFIGVDGSMVVLPELPAPV
;
A
#
# COMPACT_ATOMS: atom_id res chain seq x y z
N MET A 1 -21.39 -22.26 -29.03
CA MET A 1 -22.01 -20.95 -29.39
C MET A 1 -23.32 -20.90 -28.61
N THR A 2 -23.56 -20.03 -27.65
CA THR A 2 -23.29 -18.60 -27.57
C THR A 2 -23.25 -18.19 -26.09
N GLN A 3 -22.38 -17.24 -25.76
CA GLN A 3 -22.21 -16.68 -24.42
C GLN A 3 -23.48 -15.97 -23.93
N LEU A 4 -23.74 -16.06 -22.62
CA LEU A 4 -24.59 -15.10 -21.90
C LEU A 4 -23.69 -14.23 -21.03
N ASN A 5 -23.29 -13.10 -21.60
CA ASN A 5 -22.80 -11.94 -20.87
C ASN A 5 -23.89 -11.49 -19.90
N THR A 6 -23.62 -11.55 -18.60
CA THR A 6 -24.43 -10.86 -17.61
C THR A 6 -23.56 -9.79 -16.96
N HIS A 7 -23.72 -8.56 -17.45
CA HIS A 7 -23.32 -7.36 -16.74
C HIS A 7 -24.12 -7.28 -15.43
N GLY A 8 -23.47 -7.64 -14.33
CA GLY A 8 -23.92 -7.35 -12.98
C GLY A 8 -22.87 -6.47 -12.31
N SER A 9 -23.22 -5.20 -12.08
CA SER A 9 -22.42 -4.22 -11.35
C SER A 9 -21.80 -4.80 -10.07
N LEU A 10 -20.47 -4.83 -9.98
CA LEU A 10 -19.73 -4.91 -8.71
C LEU A 10 -19.48 -3.50 -8.16
N CYS A 11 -20.49 -2.63 -8.25
CA CYS A 11 -20.50 -1.35 -7.54
C CYS A 11 -21.01 -1.60 -6.12
N GLY A 12 -20.17 -1.38 -5.12
CA GLY A 12 -20.65 -0.98 -3.79
C GLY A 12 -20.45 -1.96 -2.63
N ARG A 13 -19.27 -2.56 -2.47
CA ARG A 13 -18.84 -3.01 -1.13
C ARG A 13 -17.46 -2.47 -0.80
N PRO A 14 -17.29 -1.69 0.29
CA PRO A 14 -15.96 -1.33 0.76
C PRO A 14 -15.24 -2.60 1.22
N ILE A 15 -13.97 -2.70 0.87
CA ILE A 15 -13.12 -3.84 1.20
C ILE A 15 -12.54 -3.64 2.58
N ASN A 16 -12.55 -4.75 3.34
CA ASN A 16 -12.19 -4.79 4.73
C ASN A 16 -10.80 -5.43 4.90
N ALA A 17 -9.74 -4.62 4.76
CA ALA A 17 -8.41 -5.03 5.19
C ALA A 17 -8.26 -4.77 6.69
N ARG A 18 -8.10 -5.82 7.51
CA ARG A 18 -7.56 -5.66 8.86
C ARG A 18 -6.08 -5.97 8.81
N PHE A 19 -5.28 -4.98 9.15
CA PHE A 19 -3.88 -5.18 9.39
C PHE A 19 -3.66 -5.55 10.85
N GLY A 20 -2.64 -6.37 11.12
CA GLY A 20 -2.21 -6.69 12.48
C GLY A 20 -1.74 -5.43 13.25
N PRO A 21 -1.18 -5.59 14.47
CA PRO A 21 -0.49 -4.47 15.10
C PRO A 21 0.57 -3.91 14.14
N GLY A 22 0.78 -2.59 14.18
CA GLY A 22 1.86 -1.98 13.43
C GLY A 22 3.19 -2.65 13.78
N ILE A 23 4.06 -2.80 12.80
CA ILE A 23 5.44 -3.26 13.00
C ILE A 23 6.12 -2.30 13.98
N GLY A 24 6.88 -2.87 14.92
CA GLY A 24 7.29 -2.23 16.15
C GLY A 24 8.11 -0.95 15.94
N ASN A 25 9.43 -1.08 15.92
CA ASN A 25 10.32 0.07 15.84
C ASN A 25 10.61 0.47 14.37
N GLN A 26 11.26 1.62 14.20
CA GLN A 26 11.54 2.19 12.88
C GLN A 26 12.44 1.31 12.00
N GLN A 27 13.43 0.65 12.59
CA GLN A 27 14.32 -0.21 11.82
C GLN A 27 13.58 -1.45 11.31
N GLU A 28 12.76 -2.08 12.16
CA GLU A 28 11.93 -3.23 11.75
C GLU A 28 10.96 -2.87 10.62
N MET A 29 10.40 -1.66 10.65
CA MET A 29 9.55 -1.17 9.56
C MET A 29 10.31 -1.07 8.25
N VAL A 30 11.53 -0.52 8.27
CA VAL A 30 12.40 -0.43 7.10
C VAL A 30 12.77 -1.82 6.60
N ASP A 31 13.25 -2.70 7.47
CA ASP A 31 13.72 -4.04 7.11
C ASP A 31 12.61 -4.86 6.45
N VAL A 32 11.38 -4.75 6.95
CA VAL A 32 10.23 -5.43 6.34
C VAL A 32 9.89 -4.85 4.97
N LEU A 33 10.05 -3.55 4.75
CA LEU A 33 9.82 -2.96 3.44
C LEU A 33 10.94 -3.31 2.46
N ASP A 34 12.21 -3.31 2.90
CA ASP A 34 13.35 -3.70 2.07
C ASP A 34 13.24 -5.17 1.61
N ASP A 35 12.68 -6.06 2.44
CA ASP A 35 12.40 -7.45 2.06
C ASP A 35 11.15 -7.58 1.16
N ALA A 36 10.04 -6.95 1.55
CA ALA A 36 8.74 -7.21 0.91
C ALA A 36 8.51 -6.39 -0.36
N VAL A 37 8.97 -5.14 -0.40
CA VAL A 37 8.66 -4.16 -1.46
C VAL A 37 9.90 -3.37 -1.87
N PRO A 38 11.01 -4.05 -2.22
CA PRO A 38 12.31 -3.41 -2.36
C PRO A 38 12.33 -2.28 -3.39
N LEU A 39 13.16 -1.28 -3.13
CA LEU A 39 13.48 -0.19 -4.07
C LEU A 39 14.67 -0.55 -4.96
N HIS A 40 14.79 0.11 -6.11
CA HIS A 40 15.93 -0.06 -6.99
C HIS A 40 17.21 0.56 -6.39
N GLY A 41 18.08 -0.30 -5.85
CA GLY A 41 19.45 0.06 -5.48
C GLY A 41 19.59 0.97 -4.25
N VAL A 42 18.54 1.12 -3.46
CA VAL A 42 18.51 1.93 -2.22
C VAL A 42 17.66 1.24 -1.16
N SER A 43 17.89 1.56 0.11
CA SER A 43 17.04 1.10 1.22
C SER A 43 15.91 2.08 1.47
N HIS A 44 14.79 1.58 2.00
CA HIS A 44 13.72 2.41 2.56
C HIS A 44 14.20 3.35 3.69
N ALA A 45 15.35 3.07 4.32
CA ALA A 45 16.02 3.97 5.28
C ALA A 45 16.47 5.30 4.66
N ASP A 46 16.86 5.30 3.37
CA ASP A 46 17.42 6.46 2.67
C ASP A 46 16.33 7.39 2.10
N VAL A 47 15.08 6.96 2.18
CA VAL A 47 13.94 7.69 1.63
C VAL A 47 13.62 8.87 2.55
N VAL A 48 13.32 10.03 1.98
CA VAL A 48 12.86 11.21 2.73
C VAL A 48 11.35 11.43 2.59
N GLU A 49 10.75 10.93 1.52
CA GLU A 49 9.31 11.04 1.25
C GLU A 49 8.86 10.01 0.22
N TYR A 50 7.59 9.58 0.31
CA TYR A 50 6.91 8.90 -0.79
C TYR A 50 5.93 9.81 -1.51
N ALA A 51 6.04 9.85 -2.83
CA ALA A 51 5.13 10.55 -3.71
C ALA A 51 4.22 9.56 -4.44
N VAL A 52 2.95 9.94 -4.61
CA VAL A 52 2.03 9.25 -5.53
C VAL A 52 1.74 10.21 -6.66
N GLU A 53 2.08 9.81 -7.88
CA GLU A 53 1.86 10.60 -9.09
C GLU A 53 0.89 9.87 -10.01
N THR A 54 0.08 10.62 -10.76
CA THR A 54 -0.88 10.05 -11.71
C THR A 54 -0.64 10.67 -13.09
N PRO A 55 0.48 10.33 -13.76
CA PRO A 55 0.89 10.99 -15.00
C PRO A 55 -0.05 10.72 -16.17
N MET A 56 -0.88 9.67 -16.12
CA MET A 56 -1.86 9.35 -17.16
C MET A 56 -3.14 8.73 -16.59
N ARG A 57 -3.19 7.39 -16.48
CA ARG A 57 -4.36 6.61 -16.03
C ARG A 57 -4.13 5.81 -14.76
N TYR A 58 -2.87 5.47 -14.47
CA TYR A 58 -2.50 4.69 -13.31
C TYR A 58 -1.66 5.53 -12.35
N ALA A 59 -1.96 5.42 -11.06
CA ALA A 59 -1.15 6.00 -10.01
C ALA A 59 0.13 5.18 -9.84
N GLU A 60 1.26 5.86 -9.76
CA GLU A 60 2.58 5.29 -9.47
C GLU A 60 3.10 5.82 -8.14
N CYS A 61 3.79 4.97 -7.38
CA CYS A 61 4.48 5.34 -6.15
C CYS A 61 5.99 5.53 -6.42
N PHE A 62 6.54 6.61 -5.90
CA PHE A 62 7.96 6.93 -5.98
C PHE A 62 8.52 7.20 -4.58
N ALA A 63 9.72 6.69 -4.32
CA ALA A 63 10.53 7.10 -3.20
C ALA A 63 11.40 8.28 -3.60
N LEU A 64 11.39 9.36 -2.81
CA LEU A 64 12.25 10.52 -2.97
C LEU A 64 13.43 10.39 -2.01
N LEU A 65 14.63 10.61 -2.51
CA LEU A 65 15.87 10.67 -1.71
C LEU A 65 16.20 12.12 -1.34
N GLU A 66 17.15 12.31 -0.41
CA GLU A 66 17.61 13.63 0.02
C GLU A 66 18.22 14.46 -1.13
N ASP A 67 18.88 13.81 -2.09
CA ASP A 67 19.45 14.45 -3.28
C ASP A 67 18.39 14.81 -4.35
N GLY A 68 17.11 14.56 -4.08
CA GLY A 68 15.99 14.84 -4.98
C GLY A 68 15.76 13.79 -6.07
N ARG A 69 16.56 12.73 -6.14
CA ARG A 69 16.28 11.61 -7.06
C ARG A 69 14.98 10.91 -6.69
N LYS A 70 14.25 10.51 -7.73
CA LYS A 70 13.10 9.62 -7.62
C LYS A 70 13.54 8.20 -7.88
N VAL A 71 13.23 7.30 -6.96
CA VAL A 71 13.49 5.87 -7.07
C VAL A 71 12.17 5.12 -7.14
N ARG A 72 12.14 4.08 -7.97
CA ARG A 72 11.00 3.19 -8.15
C ARG A 72 11.16 1.92 -7.31
N LEU A 73 10.04 1.28 -7.03
CA LEU A 73 10.00 -0.13 -6.59
C LEU A 73 10.68 -1.00 -7.65
N GLN A 74 11.32 -2.10 -7.22
CA GLN A 74 11.85 -3.10 -8.15
C GLN A 74 10.72 -3.79 -8.95
N ASP A 75 9.59 -4.02 -8.31
CA ASP A 75 8.33 -4.40 -8.97
C ASP A 75 7.31 -3.25 -8.88
N PRO A 76 7.08 -2.51 -9.97
CA PRO A 76 6.05 -1.48 -10.00
C PRO A 76 4.64 -2.00 -9.71
N GLY A 77 4.36 -3.27 -10.04
CA GLY A 77 3.06 -3.92 -9.80
C GLY A 77 2.77 -4.18 -8.32
N ALA A 78 3.79 -4.09 -7.47
CA ALA A 78 3.61 -4.21 -6.03
C ALA A 78 2.82 -3.03 -5.43
N PHE A 79 2.80 -1.87 -6.08
CA PHE A 79 1.93 -0.76 -5.65
C PHE A 79 0.51 -0.98 -6.18
N VAL A 80 -0.45 -1.17 -5.27
CA VAL A 80 -1.83 -1.53 -5.64
C VAL A 80 -2.86 -0.47 -5.25
N GLY A 81 -2.49 0.48 -4.40
CA GLY A 81 -3.37 1.60 -4.10
C GLY A 81 -2.84 2.56 -3.05
N TRP A 82 -3.64 3.56 -2.74
CA TRP A 82 -3.33 4.58 -1.76
C TRP A 82 -4.61 5.16 -1.17
N SER A 83 -4.48 5.83 -0.03
CA SER A 83 -5.57 6.63 0.54
C SER A 83 -5.01 7.91 1.13
N ARG A 84 -5.87 8.91 1.23
CA ARG A 84 -5.52 10.17 1.88
C ARG A 84 -6.66 10.58 2.79
N HIS A 85 -6.35 10.71 4.07
CA HIS A 85 -7.28 11.16 5.10
C HIS A 85 -6.68 12.37 5.80
N GLY A 86 -7.07 13.56 5.34
CA GLY A 86 -6.49 14.82 5.81
C GLY A 86 -4.98 14.90 5.53
N ARG A 87 -4.19 14.89 6.60
CA ARG A 87 -2.72 15.02 6.56
C ARG A 87 -2.00 13.67 6.47
N SER A 88 -2.66 12.58 6.85
CA SER A 88 -2.10 11.23 6.77
C SER A 88 -2.41 10.65 5.38
N ARG A 89 -1.41 10.00 4.80
CA ARG A 89 -1.54 9.24 3.56
C ARG A 89 -1.18 7.79 3.86
N SER A 90 -1.91 6.85 3.30
CA SER A 90 -1.52 5.45 3.35
C SER A 90 -1.19 4.97 1.94
N LEU A 91 -0.13 4.20 1.82
CA LEU A 91 0.27 3.49 0.60
C LEU A 91 -0.03 2.02 0.81
N LEU A 92 -0.63 1.37 -0.19
CA LEU A 92 -0.96 -0.03 -0.15
C LEU A 92 -0.13 -0.78 -1.18
N PHE A 93 0.63 -1.75 -0.69
CA PHE A 93 1.43 -2.63 -1.50
C PHE A 93 0.92 -4.07 -1.40
N CYS A 94 1.13 -4.86 -2.45
CA CYS A 94 0.92 -6.29 -2.48
C CYS A 94 2.18 -6.97 -3.00
N SER A 95 2.76 -7.85 -2.19
CA SER A 95 3.92 -8.64 -2.57
C SER A 95 3.67 -10.09 -2.18
N ASN A 96 3.89 -11.02 -3.12
CA ASN A 96 3.63 -12.45 -2.92
C ASN A 96 2.22 -12.75 -2.36
N GLY A 97 1.21 -12.03 -2.83
CA GLY A 97 -0.19 -12.19 -2.42
C GLY A 97 -0.51 -11.67 -1.01
N ARG A 98 0.41 -10.94 -0.37
CA ARG A 98 0.24 -10.35 0.96
C ARG A 98 0.25 -8.82 0.88
N HIS A 99 -0.70 -8.18 1.55
CA HIS A 99 -0.78 -6.74 1.57
C HIS A 99 0.01 -6.09 2.71
N TYR A 100 0.59 -4.93 2.40
CA TYR A 100 1.31 -4.07 3.33
C TYR A 100 0.76 -2.65 3.21
N GLU A 101 0.19 -2.13 4.30
CA GLU A 101 -0.15 -0.71 4.39
C GLU A 101 1.00 0.04 5.04
N VAL A 102 1.43 1.12 4.41
CA VAL A 102 2.43 2.05 4.93
C VAL A 102 1.76 3.39 5.16
N ALA A 103 1.54 3.75 6.42
CA ALA A 103 1.02 5.06 6.78
C ALA A 103 2.18 6.05 6.86
N VAL A 104 2.07 7.16 6.12
CA VAL A 104 3.06 8.22 6.05
C VAL A 104 2.47 9.58 6.42
N GLU A 105 3.25 10.39 7.13
CA GLU A 105 2.83 11.69 7.66
C GLU A 105 3.92 12.74 7.47
N ALA A 106 3.60 13.83 6.77
CA ALA A 106 4.59 14.82 6.36
C ALA A 106 5.32 15.52 7.52
N ASP A 107 4.76 15.52 8.72
CA ASP A 107 5.38 16.09 9.93
C ASP A 107 6.49 15.20 10.53
N LEU A 108 6.60 13.94 10.09
CA LEU A 108 7.69 13.02 10.39
C LEU A 108 8.91 13.22 9.50
N ARG A 109 8.89 14.17 8.56
CA ARG A 109 10.07 14.49 7.74
C ARG A 109 11.28 14.82 8.61
N GLY A 110 12.41 14.17 8.33
CA GLY A 110 13.65 14.29 9.10
C GLY A 110 13.63 13.62 10.48
N ARG A 111 12.51 12.97 10.85
CA ARG A 111 12.37 12.19 12.10
C ARG A 111 12.22 10.70 11.84
N ALA A 112 11.61 10.32 10.72
CA ALA A 112 11.46 8.94 10.28
C ALA A 112 11.73 8.82 8.76
N PRO A 113 12.42 7.75 8.32
CA PRO A 113 12.61 7.42 6.91
C PRO A 113 11.28 7.41 6.17
N GLY A 114 11.26 8.07 5.02
CA GLY A 114 10.11 8.19 4.13
C GLY A 114 8.88 8.79 4.79
N CYS A 115 9.04 9.47 5.93
CA CYS A 115 7.94 9.93 6.77
C CYS A 115 7.02 8.79 7.26
N ILE A 116 7.54 7.57 7.43
CA ILE A 116 6.78 6.39 7.83
C ILE A 116 6.38 6.50 9.30
N ARG A 117 5.07 6.52 9.56
CA ARG A 117 4.51 6.43 10.92
C ARG A 117 4.36 4.98 11.38
N SER A 118 3.89 4.13 10.48
CA SER A 118 3.57 2.74 10.80
C SER A 118 3.49 1.89 9.54
N VAL A 119 4.05 0.69 9.61
CA VAL A 119 3.85 -0.37 8.61
C VAL A 119 2.94 -1.43 9.18
N PHE A 120 2.00 -1.88 8.36
CA PHE A 120 0.92 -2.75 8.72
C PHE A 120 0.94 -3.94 7.76
N ARG A 121 1.01 -5.16 8.30
CA ARG A 121 1.01 -6.38 7.48
C ARG A 121 -0.35 -7.06 7.57
N GLU A 122 -0.89 -7.44 6.41
CA GLU A 122 -2.13 -8.23 6.35
C GLU A 122 -1.96 -9.55 7.10
N THR A 123 -2.95 -9.88 7.93
CA THR A 123 -3.05 -11.18 8.60
C THR A 123 -4.27 -11.95 8.07
N PRO A 124 -4.21 -13.29 7.98
CA PRO A 124 -5.30 -14.07 7.40
C PRO A 124 -6.65 -14.02 8.15
N SER A 125 -6.64 -13.64 9.42
CA SER A 125 -7.64 -14.12 10.38
C SER A 125 -8.89 -13.24 10.57
N GLU A 126 -9.03 -12.06 9.96
CA GLU A 126 -9.99 -11.06 10.46
C GLU A 126 -10.68 -10.20 9.40
N ARG A 127 -11.46 -10.82 8.51
CA ARG A 127 -12.35 -10.09 7.59
C ARG A 127 -13.68 -9.78 8.28
N SER A 128 -13.82 -8.58 8.87
CA SER A 128 -15.10 -8.07 9.38
C SER A 128 -15.36 -6.62 8.95
N ALA A 129 -16.61 -6.32 8.65
CA ALA A 129 -17.06 -5.12 7.92
C ALA A 129 -17.04 -3.80 8.71
N SER A 130 -16.70 -3.80 10.00
CA SER A 130 -16.90 -2.64 10.87
C SER A 130 -15.69 -1.70 11.02
N LEU A 131 -14.48 -2.07 10.59
CA LEU A 131 -13.23 -1.29 10.82
C LEU A 131 -12.37 -1.08 9.55
N ALA A 132 -12.96 -1.25 8.38
CA ALA A 132 -12.25 -1.27 7.10
C ALA A 132 -11.64 0.07 6.67
N ARG A 133 -10.34 0.06 6.31
CA ARG A 133 -9.69 1.17 5.61
C ARG A 133 -9.97 1.08 4.10
N LYS A 134 -10.38 2.20 3.50
CA LYS A 134 -10.68 2.28 2.06
C LYS A 134 -9.47 2.81 1.30
N PHE A 135 -9.11 2.13 0.23
CA PHE A 135 -8.03 2.55 -0.67
C PHE A 135 -8.55 2.77 -2.08
N ILE A 136 -7.95 3.76 -2.73
CA ILE A 136 -8.08 4.05 -4.15
C ILE A 136 -6.99 3.23 -4.84
N GLY A 137 -7.40 2.34 -5.74
CA GLY A 137 -6.52 1.52 -6.54
C GLY A 137 -5.71 2.36 -7.51
N VAL A 138 -4.65 1.76 -8.06
CA VAL A 138 -3.82 2.45 -9.05
C VAL A 138 -4.62 2.93 -10.25
N ASP A 139 -5.70 2.25 -10.63
CA ASP A 139 -6.59 2.63 -11.73
C ASP A 139 -7.73 3.60 -11.33
N GLY A 140 -7.74 4.06 -10.08
CA GLY A 140 -8.79 4.91 -9.52
C GLY A 140 -10.03 4.14 -9.03
N SER A 141 -10.09 2.82 -9.19
CA SER A 141 -11.16 1.99 -8.62
C SER A 141 -10.98 1.84 -7.10
N MET A 142 -11.95 1.24 -6.40
CA MET A 142 -11.77 0.92 -4.98
C MET A 142 -11.06 -0.43 -4.84
N VAL A 143 -10.04 -0.51 -3.99
CA VAL A 143 -9.23 -1.74 -3.89
C VAL A 143 -10.00 -2.89 -3.23
N VAL A 144 -10.41 -3.81 -4.11
CA VAL A 144 -10.75 -5.26 -4.03
C VAL A 144 -9.85 -6.26 -3.30
N LEU A 145 -9.60 -6.25 -1.99
CA LEU A 145 -8.81 -7.34 -1.37
C LEU A 145 -9.57 -8.69 -1.43
N PRO A 146 -9.02 -9.71 -2.13
CA PRO A 146 -9.71 -10.99 -2.32
C PRO A 146 -9.85 -11.73 -1.00
N GLU A 147 -11.01 -12.37 -0.75
CA GLU A 147 -11.22 -13.24 0.43
C GLU A 147 -10.17 -14.36 0.47
N LEU A 148 -9.43 -14.46 1.57
CA LEU A 148 -8.52 -15.58 1.79
C LEU A 148 -9.39 -16.82 2.00
N PRO A 149 -9.12 -17.94 1.31
CA PRO A 149 -9.81 -19.18 1.60
C PRO A 149 -9.61 -19.50 3.09
N ALA A 150 -10.69 -19.96 3.74
CA ALA A 150 -10.62 -20.41 5.12
C ALA A 150 -9.46 -21.41 5.28
N PRO A 151 -8.71 -21.39 6.39
CA PRO A 151 -7.70 -22.41 6.63
C PRO A 151 -8.38 -23.77 6.57
N VAL A 152 -7.82 -24.67 5.75
CA VAL A 152 -8.25 -26.08 5.63
C VAL A 152 -7.93 -26.87 6.88
#